data_AF-A0A257NE47-F1
#
_entry.id   AF-A0A257NE47-F1
#
_cell.length_a   1.000
_cell.length_b   1.000
_cell.length_c   1.000
_cell.angle_alpha   90.00
_cell.angle_beta   90.00
_cell.angle_gamma   90.00
#
_symmetry.space_group_name_H-M   'P 1'
#
loop_
_entity.id
_entity.type
_entity.pdbx_description
1 polymer ?
#
loop_
_entity_poly.entity_id
_entity_poly.type
_entity_poly.pdbx_seq_one_letter_code
_entity_poly.pdbx_strand_id
1 'polypeptide(L)'
;MRGYLIGSGWKDYQKSGAVCGIKLPEGLQQAQQLPEAIYTPSTKAAVDQHDENVSFEQTVTLLGPELAEQVRDASLKLYKEAAVYAKERGIIIADTKFEFGVDDVGVLYLIDEALTPDSSRFWP
;
A
#
# COMPACT_ATOMS: atom_id res chain seq x y z
N MET A 1 -0.36 -1.02 -0.09
CA MET A 1 0.38 -1.32 1.16
C MET A 1 1.67 -2.03 0.85
N ARG A 2 2.77 -1.72 1.55
CA ARG A 2 4.07 -2.41 1.36
C ARG A 2 4.70 -2.75 2.70
N GLY A 3 5.18 -3.98 2.86
CA GLY A 3 6.09 -4.36 3.95
C GLY A 3 7.48 -4.74 3.45
N TYR A 4 7.66 -4.85 2.14
CA TYR A 4 8.95 -5.10 1.50
C TYR A 4 9.19 -4.08 0.39
N LEU A 5 10.45 -3.68 0.21
CA LEU A 5 10.83 -2.67 -0.75
C LEU A 5 11.11 -3.29 -2.13
N ILE A 6 10.11 -3.25 -3.01
CA ILE A 6 10.19 -3.83 -4.35
C ILE A 6 9.38 -3.01 -5.38
N GLY A 7 9.48 -3.36 -6.65
CA GLY A 7 8.66 -2.78 -7.72
C GLY A 7 8.83 -1.26 -7.86
N SER A 8 7.74 -0.52 -8.03
CA SER A 8 7.78 0.94 -8.13
C SER A 8 8.32 1.60 -6.85
N GLY A 9 8.05 1.05 -5.67
CA GLY A 9 8.62 1.55 -4.41
C GLY A 9 10.15 1.47 -4.39
N TRP A 10 10.74 0.38 -4.89
CA TRP A 10 12.21 0.29 -5.02
C TRP A 10 12.76 1.34 -5.99
N LYS A 11 12.10 1.55 -7.13
CA LYS A 11 12.51 2.58 -8.11
C LYS A 11 12.46 4.00 -7.51
N ASP A 12 11.43 4.31 -6.72
CA ASP A 12 11.28 5.62 -6.06
C ASP A 12 12.34 5.82 -4.97
N TYR A 13 12.61 4.78 -4.18
CA TYR A 13 13.66 4.79 -3.16
C TYR A 13 15.05 5.00 -3.77
N GLN A 14 15.37 4.32 -4.87
CA GLN A 14 16.66 4.51 -5.56
C GLN A 14 16.84 5.95 -6.06
N LYS A 15 15.75 6.62 -6.44
CA LYS A 15 15.78 8.01 -6.95
C LYS A 15 15.86 9.05 -5.84
N SER A 16 15.14 8.84 -4.74
CA SER A 16 14.86 9.90 -3.76
C SER A 16 15.09 9.52 -2.30
N GLY A 17 15.36 8.25 -2.01
CA GLY A 17 15.36 7.71 -0.65
C GLY A 17 13.96 7.63 -0.01
N ALA A 18 12.91 7.87 -0.78
CA ALA A 18 11.53 7.93 -0.29
C ALA A 18 10.56 7.16 -1.20
N VAL A 19 9.41 6.80 -0.64
CA VAL A 19 8.28 6.19 -1.37
C VAL A 19 7.01 6.92 -0.97
N CYS A 20 6.26 7.47 -1.93
CA CYS A 20 5.04 8.25 -1.65
C CYS A 20 5.27 9.40 -0.64
N GLY A 21 6.44 10.04 -0.68
CA GLY A 21 6.85 11.10 0.26
C GLY A 21 7.42 10.60 1.60
N ILE A 22 7.34 9.31 1.89
CA ILE A 22 7.84 8.70 3.13
C ILE A 22 9.33 8.40 2.97
N LYS A 23 10.18 9.14 3.69
CA LYS A 23 11.63 8.86 3.75
C LYS A 23 11.88 7.51 4.42
N LEU A 24 12.69 6.68 3.79
CA LEU A 24 13.09 5.38 4.32
C LEU A 24 14.54 5.41 4.81
N PRO A 25 14.93 4.48 5.70
CA PRO A 25 16.32 4.34 6.10
C PRO A 25 17.28 4.21 4.91
N GLU A 26 18.50 4.70 5.05
CA GLU A 26 19.53 4.53 4.03
C GLU A 26 20.02 3.07 3.96
N GLY A 27 20.56 2.69 2.80
CA GLY A 27 21.19 1.38 2.60
C GLY A 27 20.22 0.21 2.49
N LEU A 28 18.91 0.45 2.31
CA LEU A 28 17.96 -0.63 2.03
C LEU A 28 18.28 -1.29 0.69
N GLN A 29 18.09 -2.60 0.64
CA GLN A 29 18.29 -3.42 -0.55
C GLN A 29 16.97 -3.79 -1.21
N GLN A 30 17.04 -4.17 -2.49
CA GLN A 30 15.88 -4.67 -3.22
C GLN A 30 15.31 -5.92 -2.53
N ALA A 31 13.98 -5.97 -2.39
CA ALA A 31 13.23 -7.01 -1.68
C ALA A 31 13.52 -7.10 -0.17
N GLN A 32 14.15 -6.09 0.43
CA GLN A 32 14.34 -6.04 1.88
C GLN A 32 13.02 -5.73 2.60
N GLN A 33 12.80 -6.38 3.75
CA GLN A 33 11.70 -6.05 4.65
C GLN A 33 11.88 -4.64 5.21
N LEU A 34 10.82 -3.83 5.15
CA LEU A 34 10.79 -2.51 5.75
C LEU A 34 10.69 -2.61 7.27
N PRO A 35 11.22 -1.63 8.04
CA PRO A 35 11.07 -1.60 9.50
C PRO A 35 9.61 -1.64 9.92
N GLU A 36 8.75 -0.95 9.18
CA GLU A 36 7.30 -0.97 9.34
C GLU A 36 6.61 -1.00 7.98
N ALA A 37 5.41 -1.57 7.94
CA ALA A 37 4.57 -1.50 6.76
C ALA A 37 4.13 -0.06 6.49
N ILE A 38 4.18 0.37 5.23
CA ILE A 38 3.87 1.74 4.83
C ILE A 38 2.66 1.81 3.89
N TYR A 39 1.86 2.85 4.08
CA TYR A 39 0.77 3.22 3.18
C TYR A 39 1.34 3.96 1.97
N THR A 40 1.13 3.40 0.79
CA THR A 40 1.64 3.93 -0.49
C THR A 40 0.49 4.00 -1.48
N PRO A 41 -0.34 5.05 -1.40
CA PRO A 41 -1.51 5.18 -2.24
C PRO A 41 -1.11 5.46 -3.68
N SER A 42 -1.99 5.09 -4.61
CA SER A 42 -1.90 5.51 -5.99
C SER A 42 -3.27 5.96 -6.49
N THR A 43 -3.26 6.88 -7.44
CA THR A 43 -4.47 7.24 -8.18
C THR A 43 -4.71 6.21 -9.27
N LYS A 44 -5.99 5.89 -9.51
CA LYS A 44 -6.42 5.07 -10.64
C LYS A 44 -6.35 5.93 -11.89
N ALA A 45 -5.41 5.64 -12.76
CA ALA A 45 -5.27 6.43 -13.98
C ALA A 45 -6.39 6.07 -14.99
N ALA A 46 -6.62 6.95 -15.97
CA ALA A 46 -7.53 6.64 -17.08
C ALA A 46 -7.06 5.40 -17.86
N VAL A 47 -7.95 4.79 -18.65
CA VAL A 47 -7.61 3.66 -19.51
C VAL A 47 -6.37 4.01 -20.35
N ASP A 48 -5.38 3.11 -20.38
CA ASP A 48 -4.06 3.23 -21.02
C ASP A 48 -3.00 4.11 -20.30
N GLN A 49 -3.23 4.52 -19.05
CA GLN A 49 -2.23 5.18 -18.21
C GLN A 49 -1.82 4.32 -17.00
N HIS A 50 -0.61 4.54 -16.50
CA HIS A 50 -0.13 3.87 -15.29
C HIS A 50 -0.61 4.61 -14.04
N ASP A 51 -1.00 3.85 -13.01
CA ASP A 51 -1.28 4.40 -11.69
C ASP A 51 -0.09 5.21 -11.17
N GLU A 52 -0.38 6.41 -10.67
CA GLU A 52 0.63 7.30 -10.12
C GLU A 52 0.66 7.19 -8.60
N ASN A 53 1.85 6.93 -8.03
CA ASN A 53 2.05 6.99 -6.59
C ASN A 53 1.81 8.42 -6.10
N VAL A 54 0.94 8.57 -5.10
CA VAL A 54 0.62 9.86 -4.49
C VAL A 54 1.00 9.86 -3.01
N SER A 55 1.12 11.05 -2.42
CA SER A 55 1.39 11.19 -0.99
C SER A 55 0.11 11.02 -0.14
N PHE A 56 0.28 10.86 1.17
CA PHE A 56 -0.87 10.85 2.07
C PHE A 56 -1.60 12.21 2.07
N GLU A 57 -0.87 13.32 1.97
CA GLU A 57 -1.45 14.67 1.88
C GLU A 57 -2.32 14.83 0.62
N GLN A 58 -1.93 14.22 -0.50
CA GLN A 58 -2.77 14.17 -1.70
C GLN A 58 -4.03 13.32 -1.46
N THR A 59 -3.92 12.21 -0.72
CA THR A 59 -5.09 11.41 -0.32
C THR A 59 -6.06 12.24 0.54
N VAL A 60 -5.55 12.98 1.53
CA VAL A 60 -6.34 13.90 2.37
C VAL A 60 -7.03 14.98 1.54
N THR A 61 -6.34 15.53 0.53
CA THR A 61 -6.92 16.53 -0.38
C THR A 61 -8.09 15.97 -1.18
N LEU A 62 -8.01 14.70 -1.59
CA LEU A 62 -9.03 14.04 -2.41
C LEU A 62 -10.23 13.55 -1.60
N LEU A 63 -10.00 13.00 -0.40
CA LEU A 63 -11.03 12.30 0.38
C LEU A 63 -11.53 13.10 1.59
N GLY A 64 -10.82 14.15 1.99
CA GLY A 64 -10.96 14.77 3.30
C GLY A 64 -10.16 14.01 4.37
N PRO A 65 -9.82 14.68 5.49
CA PRO A 65 -8.91 14.13 6.50
C PRO A 65 -9.45 12.87 7.17
N GLU A 66 -10.71 12.86 7.59
CA GLU A 66 -11.30 11.75 8.33
C GLU A 66 -11.33 10.46 7.49
N LEU A 67 -11.79 10.55 6.25
CA LEU A 67 -11.86 9.38 5.36
C LEU A 67 -10.47 8.89 4.94
N ALA A 68 -9.53 9.81 4.68
CA ALA A 68 -8.16 9.45 4.36
C ALA A 68 -7.47 8.69 5.51
N GLU A 69 -7.69 9.11 6.75
CA GLU A 69 -7.19 8.40 7.94
C GLU A 69 -7.82 7.01 8.06
N GLN A 70 -9.14 6.89 7.89
CA GLN A 70 -9.83 5.59 7.92
C GLN A 70 -9.27 4.62 6.88
N VAL A 71 -9.10 5.06 5.62
CA VAL A 71 -8.54 4.24 4.54
C VAL A 71 -7.12 3.80 4.87
N ARG A 72 -6.26 4.73 5.31
CA ARG A 72 -4.86 4.43 5.68
C ARG A 72 -4.81 3.41 6.80
N ASP A 73 -5.57 3.62 7.86
CA ASP A 73 -5.51 2.82 9.09
C ASP A 73 -6.10 1.42 8.85
N ALA A 74 -7.23 1.33 8.13
CA ALA A 74 -7.81 0.05 7.71
C ALA A 74 -6.84 -0.73 6.81
N SER A 75 -6.23 -0.07 5.81
CA SER A 75 -5.25 -0.71 4.92
C SER A 75 -4.05 -1.26 5.67
N LEU A 76 -3.49 -0.48 6.60
CA LEU A 76 -2.36 -0.89 7.44
C LEU A 76 -2.72 -2.07 8.33
N LYS A 77 -3.89 -2.04 8.97
CA LYS A 77 -4.36 -3.11 9.85
C LYS A 77 -4.55 -4.41 9.08
N LEU A 78 -5.32 -4.37 7.98
CA LEU A 78 -5.59 -5.54 7.14
C LEU A 78 -4.29 -6.16 6.61
N TYR A 79 -3.37 -5.33 6.10
CA TYR A 79 -2.08 -5.82 5.60
C TYR A 79 -1.25 -6.48 6.70
N LYS A 80 -1.13 -5.85 7.89
CA LYS A 80 -0.33 -6.37 8.99
C LYS A 80 -0.86 -7.72 9.46
N GLU A 81 -2.17 -7.84 9.67
CA GLU A 81 -2.79 -9.09 10.09
C GLU A 81 -2.60 -10.21 9.06
N ALA A 82 -2.84 -9.91 7.77
CA ALA A 82 -2.66 -10.88 6.69
C ALA A 82 -1.19 -11.31 6.51
N ALA A 83 -0.25 -10.36 6.58
CA ALA A 83 1.18 -10.65 6.43
C ALA A 83 1.71 -11.53 7.57
N VAL A 84 1.28 -11.28 8.82
CA VAL A 84 1.61 -12.15 9.96
C VAL A 84 1.04 -13.54 9.75
N TYR A 85 -0.25 -13.64 9.43
CA TYR A 85 -0.93 -14.92 9.22
C TYR A 85 -0.30 -15.75 8.09
N ALA A 86 0.03 -15.11 6.95
CA ALA A 86 0.66 -15.78 5.82
C ALA A 86 2.09 -16.24 6.15
N LYS A 87 2.85 -15.43 6.89
CA LYS A 87 4.24 -15.74 7.23
C LYS A 87 4.36 -16.98 8.11
N GLU A 88 3.41 -17.19 9.03
CA GLU A 88 3.31 -18.44 9.82
C GLU A 88 3.15 -19.70 8.96
N ARG A 89 2.70 -19.55 7.71
CA ARG A 89 2.45 -20.63 6.75
C ARG A 89 3.52 -20.69 5.66
N GLY A 90 4.65 -20.01 5.85
CA GLY A 90 5.76 -19.99 4.89
C GLY A 90 5.47 -19.17 3.64
N ILE A 91 4.64 -18.13 3.76
CA ILE A 91 4.30 -17.25 2.65
C ILE A 91 4.54 -15.79 3.06
N ILE A 92 5.36 -15.08 2.29
CA ILE A 92 5.56 -13.65 2.44
C ILE A 92 4.61 -12.90 1.50
N ILE A 93 3.79 -12.01 2.06
CA ILE A 93 3.05 -11.01 1.29
C ILE A 93 3.92 -9.75 1.26
N ALA A 94 4.58 -9.48 0.13
CA ALA A 94 5.54 -8.38 0.01
C ALA A 94 4.83 -7.01 0.00
N ASP A 95 3.74 -6.93 -0.74
CA ASP A 95 2.83 -5.80 -0.86
C ASP A 95 1.45 -6.25 -1.36
N THR A 96 0.43 -5.42 -1.15
CA THR A 96 -0.94 -5.64 -1.65
C THR A 96 -1.63 -4.32 -1.98
N LYS A 97 -2.56 -4.37 -2.93
CA LYS A 97 -3.55 -3.32 -3.19
C LYS A 97 -4.85 -3.66 -2.44
N PHE A 98 -5.53 -2.64 -1.92
CA PHE A 98 -6.90 -2.71 -1.44
C PHE A 98 -7.69 -1.60 -2.15
N GLU A 99 -8.94 -1.86 -2.49
CA GLU A 99 -9.88 -0.83 -2.93
C GLU A 99 -10.97 -0.65 -1.88
N PHE A 100 -11.38 0.61 -1.68
CA PHE A 100 -12.46 0.93 -0.76
C PHE A 100 -13.54 1.73 -1.46
N GLY A 101 -14.78 1.49 -1.06
CA GLY A 101 -15.94 2.27 -1.47
C GLY A 101 -16.61 2.91 -0.25
N VAL A 102 -17.39 3.96 -0.48
CA VAL A 102 -18.27 4.56 0.53
C VAL A 102 -19.72 4.44 0.07
N ASP A 103 -20.63 4.21 1.02
CA ASP A 103 -22.07 4.27 0.75
C ASP A 103 -22.62 5.71 0.88
N ASP A 104 -23.93 5.87 0.66
CA ASP A 104 -24.62 7.18 0.68
C ASP A 104 -24.55 7.89 2.04
N VAL A 105 -24.24 7.17 3.12
CA VAL A 105 -24.10 7.72 4.47
C VAL A 105 -22.64 7.85 4.92
N GLY A 106 -21.69 7.54 4.03
CA GLY A 106 -20.25 7.73 4.24
C GLY A 106 -19.56 6.59 4.97
N VAL A 107 -20.17 5.40 5.10
CA VAL A 107 -19.52 4.23 5.71
C VAL A 107 -18.51 3.66 4.71
N LEU A 108 -17.29 3.40 5.20
CA LEU A 108 -16.19 2.82 4.42
C LEU A 108 -16.30 1.29 4.35
N TYR A 109 -16.29 0.74 3.14
CA TYR A 109 -16.29 -0.69 2.87
C TYR A 109 -15.04 -1.10 2.10
N LEU A 110 -14.42 -2.22 2.50
CA LEU A 110 -13.48 -2.93 1.64
C LEU A 110 -14.28 -3.53 0.46
N ILE A 111 -13.83 -3.27 -0.75
CA ILE A 111 -14.42 -3.78 -1.99
C ILE A 111 -13.34 -4.47 -2.82
N ASP A 112 -13.67 -4.85 -4.05
CA ASP A 112 -12.79 -5.57 -4.97
C ASP A 112 -12.30 -6.91 -4.39
N GLU A 113 -11.39 -7.59 -5.08
CA GLU A 113 -10.62 -8.67 -4.50
C GLU A 113 -9.59 -8.17 -3.48
N ALA A 114 -9.22 -9.03 -2.54
CA ALA A 114 -8.25 -8.71 -1.50
C ALA A 114 -7.32 -9.90 -1.24
N LEU A 115 -6.01 -9.63 -1.19
CA LEU A 115 -4.98 -10.61 -0.83
C LEU A 115 -4.96 -11.83 -1.78
N THR A 116 -5.15 -11.58 -3.06
CA THR A 116 -5.03 -12.57 -4.14
C THR A 116 -3.69 -12.40 -4.86
N PRO A 117 -3.18 -13.42 -5.57
CA PRO A 117 -1.92 -13.29 -6.32
C PRO A 117 -1.94 -12.21 -7.42
N ASP A 118 -3.13 -11.78 -7.85
CA ASP A 118 -3.29 -10.67 -8.81
C ASP A 118 -3.22 -9.31 -8.11
N SER A 119 -3.73 -9.20 -6.88
CA SER A 119 -3.72 -7.96 -6.08
C SER A 119 -2.52 -7.83 -5.13
N SER A 120 -1.71 -8.88 -4.97
CA SER A 120 -0.57 -8.92 -4.04
C SER A 120 0.63 -9.70 -4.59
N ARG A 121 1.83 -9.35 -4.13
CA ARG A 121 3.05 -10.13 -4.43
C ARG A 121 3.32 -11.16 -3.34
N PHE A 122 3.21 -12.44 -3.70
CA PHE A 122 3.47 -13.58 -2.82
C PHE A 122 4.84 -14.19 -3.10
N TRP A 123 5.64 -14.41 -2.05
CA TRP A 123 6.94 -15.09 -2.10
C TRP A 123 6.97 -16.30 -1.16
N PRO A 124 7.78 -17.33 -1.46
CA PRO A 124 8.04 -18.45 -0.55
C PRO A 124 8.89 -18.05 0.67
#